data_AF-M0IGJ7-F1
#
_entry.id   AF-M0IGJ7-F1
#
_cell.length_a   1.000
_cell.length_b   1.000
_cell.length_c   1.000
_cell.angle_alpha   90.00
_cell.angle_beta   90.00
_cell.angle_gamma   90.00
#
_symmetry.space_group_name_H-M   'P 1'
#
loop_
_entity.id
_entity.type
_entity.pdbx_description
1 polymer ?
#
loop_
_entity_poly.entity_id
_entity_poly.type
_entity_poly.pdbx_seq_one_letter_code
_entity_poly.pdbx_strand_id
1 'polypeptide(L)' 'MHTTALATAITLYRSGTLTLSQAAARSGYSEDELVVILQRHGVTVREDTPATAVSPDNPARAD' A
#
# COMPACT_ATOMS: atom_id res chain seq x y z
N MET A 1 -7.78 -6.07 -22.74
CA MET A 1 -6.42 -5.89 -22.18
C MET A 1 -6.44 -5.03 -20.90
N HIS A 2 -7.35 -5.28 -19.94
CA HIS A 2 -7.41 -4.53 -18.67
C HIS A 2 -6.61 -5.20 -17.54
N THR A 3 -6.43 -6.52 -17.62
CA THR A 3 -5.72 -7.33 -16.62
C THR A 3 -4.23 -6.99 -16.50
N THR A 4 -3.57 -6.62 -17.61
CA THR A 4 -2.14 -6.25 -17.59
C THR A 4 -1.89 -4.92 -16.88
N ALA A 5 -2.79 -3.95 -17.04
CA ALA A 5 -2.68 -2.64 -16.40
C ALA A 5 -2.79 -2.77 -14.88
N LEU A 6 -3.77 -3.56 -14.40
CA LEU A 6 -3.95 -3.87 -12.98
C LEU A 6 -2.71 -4.57 -12.39
N ALA A 7 -2.23 -5.63 -13.03
CA ALA A 7 -1.05 -6.38 -12.56
C ALA A 7 0.21 -5.47 -12.47
N THR A 8 0.35 -4.55 -13.43
CA THR A 8 1.42 -3.55 -13.44
C THR A 8 1.27 -2.57 -12.28
N ALA A 9 0.08 -2.03 -12.07
CA ALA A 9 -0.17 -1.08 -10.99
C ALA A 9 0.05 -1.69 -9.59
N ILE A 10 -0.39 -2.93 -9.37
CA ILE A 10 -0.12 -3.67 -8.12
C ILE A 10 1.38 -3.83 -7.90
N THR A 11 2.11 -4.22 -8.95
CA THR A 11 3.57 -4.40 -8.87
C THR A 11 4.29 -3.09 -8.54
N LEU A 12 3.89 -1.99 -9.19
CA LEU A 12 4.46 -0.66 -8.97
C LEU A 12 4.10 -0.06 -7.60
N TYR A 13 2.90 -0.34 -7.10
CA TYR A 13 2.53 0.03 -5.72
C TYR A 13 3.37 -0.75 -4.71
N ARG A 14 3.53 -2.06 -4.92
CA ARG A 14 4.35 -2.92 -4.04
C ARG A 14 5.83 -2.54 -4.02
N SER A 15 6.36 -2.03 -5.13
CA SER A 15 7.74 -1.50 -5.19
C SER A 15 7.87 -0.10 -4.59
N GLY A 16 6.76 0.54 -4.18
CA GLY A 16 6.74 1.92 -3.70
C GLY A 16 6.98 2.96 -4.81
N THR A 17 6.84 2.56 -6.08
CA THR A 17 7.03 3.45 -7.23
C THR A 17 5.81 4.33 -7.46
N LEU A 18 4.61 3.81 -7.20
CA LEU A 18 3.36 4.55 -7.30
C LEU A 18 2.63 4.59 -5.96
N THR A 19 1.92 5.69 -5.71
CA THR A 19 0.95 5.78 -4.61
C THR A 19 -0.34 5.05 -4.96
N LEU A 20 -1.21 4.83 -3.96
CA LEU A 20 -2.51 4.18 -4.16
C LEU A 20 -3.33 4.88 -5.25
N SER A 21 -3.47 6.21 -5.14
CA SER A 21 -4.21 7.03 -6.11
C SER A 21 -3.64 6.93 -7.54
N GLN A 22 -2.30 6.91 -7.67
CA GLN A 22 -1.65 6.76 -8.98
C GLN A 22 -1.83 5.36 -9.58
N ALA A 23 -1.74 4.31 -8.75
CA ALA A 23 -1.99 2.95 -9.18
C ALA A 23 -3.47 2.76 -9.57
N ALA A 24 -4.40 3.41 -8.88
CA ALA A 24 -5.83 3.36 -9.14
C ALA A 24 -6.16 4.01 -10.51
N ALA A 25 -5.68 5.25 -10.70
CA ALA A 25 -5.81 5.98 -11.96
C ALA A 25 -5.21 5.21 -13.16
N ARG A 26 -4.07 4.55 -12.96
CA ARG A 26 -3.40 3.75 -14.00
C ARG A 26 -4.16 2.48 -14.35
N SER A 27 -4.88 1.91 -13.38
CA SER A 27 -5.66 0.68 -13.56
C SER A 27 -7.07 0.95 -14.04
N GLY A 28 -7.55 2.20 -13.96
CA GLY A 28 -8.93 2.57 -14.23
C GLY A 28 -9.91 2.20 -13.11
N TYR A 29 -9.39 1.89 -11.92
CA TYR A 29 -10.19 1.56 -10.74
C TYR A 29 -10.22 2.74 -9.78
N SER A 30 -11.25 2.80 -8.94
CA SER A 30 -11.25 3.69 -7.77
C SER A 30 -10.25 3.21 -6.72
N GLU A 31 -9.85 4.12 -5.83
CA GLU A 31 -8.91 3.80 -4.75
C GLU A 31 -9.43 2.67 -3.87
N ASP A 32 -10.70 2.70 -3.45
CA ASP A 32 -11.36 1.61 -2.71
C ASP A 32 -11.29 0.24 -3.41
N GLU A 33 -11.60 0.21 -4.71
CA GLU A 33 -11.52 -1.01 -5.51
C GLU A 33 -10.08 -1.55 -5.54
N LEU A 34 -9.11 -0.64 -5.71
CA LEU A 34 -7.70 -1.02 -5.70
C LEU A 34 -7.27 -1.53 -4.31
N VAL A 35 -7.78 -0.96 -3.22
CA VAL A 35 -7.51 -1.43 -1.85
C VAL A 35 -7.96 -2.88 -1.67
N VAL A 36 -9.20 -3.20 -2.08
CA VAL A 36 -9.73 -4.57 -2.00
C VAL A 36 -8.87 -5.54 -2.82
N ILE A 37 -8.46 -5.12 -4.01
CA ILE A 37 -7.59 -5.92 -4.88
C ILE A 37 -6.22 -6.15 -4.24
N LEU A 38 -5.59 -5.09 -3.70
CA LEU A 38 -4.29 -5.18 -3.02
C LEU A 38 -4.35 -6.13 -1.83
N GLN A 39 -5.39 -6.02 -0.99
CA GLN A 39 -5.61 -6.93 0.14
C GLN A 39 -5.76 -8.38 -0.32
N ARG A 40 -6.54 -8.61 -1.40
CA ARG A 40 -6.71 -9.96 -1.99
C ARG A 40 -5.40 -10.54 -2.52
N HIS A 41 -4.48 -9.67 -2.96
CA HIS A 41 -3.14 -10.03 -3.40
C HIS A 41 -2.10 -10.09 -2.27
N GLY A 42 -2.51 -9.86 -1.00
CA GLY A 42 -1.61 -9.87 0.15
C GLY A 42 -0.69 -8.65 0.24
N VAL A 43 -1.01 -7.57 -0.47
CA VAL A 43 -0.30 -6.30 -0.38
C VAL A 43 -0.97 -5.45 0.69
N THR A 44 -0.26 -5.23 1.80
CA THR A 44 -0.73 -4.35 2.87
C THR A 44 -0.85 -2.93 2.33
N VAL A 45 -2.08 -2.44 2.22
CA VAL A 45 -2.32 -1.02 1.93
C VAL A 45 -1.89 -0.27 3.17
N ARG A 46 -0.83 0.52 3.04
CA ARG A 46 -0.54 1.55 4.02
C ARG A 46 -1.58 2.64 3.77
N GLU A 47 -2.77 2.48 4.35
CA GLU A 47 -3.55 3.65 4.72
C GLU A 47 -2.57 4.50 5.52
N ASP A 48 -2.34 5.72 5.06
CA ASP A 48 -1.50 6.70 5.72
C ASP A 48 -2.17 7.04 7.06
N THR A 49 -2.19 6.07 7.97
CA THR A 49 -2.20 6.33 9.39
C THR A 49 -0.82 6.94 9.60
N PRO A 50 -0.72 8.26 9.83
CA PRO A 50 0.57 8.90 10.06
C PRO A 50 1.23 8.08 11.14
N ALA A 51 2.43 7.58 10.84
CA ALA A 51 3.21 6.66 11.63
C ALA A 51 3.20 7.06 13.12
N THR A 52 2.18 6.60 13.82
CA THR A 52 2.07 6.57 15.27
C THR A 52 2.25 5.11 15.66
N ALA A 53 3.17 4.42 14.98
CA ALA A 53 3.90 3.32 15.59
C ALA A 53 4.93 3.97 16.53
N VAL A 54 4.40 4.54 17.60
CA VAL A 54 5.13 4.65 18.86
C VAL A 54 5.52 3.21 19.16
N SER A 55 6.79 2.87 19.01
CA SER A 55 7.37 1.78 19.79
C SER A 55 7.84 2.43 21.09
N PRO A 56 7.10 2.39 22.20
CA PRO A 56 7.68 2.58 23.52
C PRO A 56 8.15 1.21 24.03
N ASP A 57 9.06 0.57 23.30
CA ASP A 57 9.77 -0.60 23.84
C ASP A 57 11.28 -0.31 23.76
N ASN A 58 11.72 0.63 24.60
CA ASN A 58 12.99 0.52 25.29
C ASN A 58 13.09 1.55 26.44
N PRO A 59 12.74 1.16 27.68
CA PRO A 59 13.33 1.77 28.85
C PRO A 59 14.12 0.70 29.62
N ALA A 60 15.26 0.22 29.10
CA ALA A 60 16.16 -0.59 29.92
C ALA A 60 17.61 -0.59 29.44
N ARG A 61 18.38 0.44 29.82
CA ARG A 61 19.78 0.28 30.29
C ARG A 61 20.23 1.59 30.97
N ALA A 62 20.17 1.70 32.30
CA ALA A 62 21.01 1.14 33.38
C ALA A 62 22.00 2.22 33.88
N ASP A 63 21.83 2.60 35.14
CA ASP A 63 22.76 3.36 35.98
C ASP A 63 23.96 2.47 36.38
#